data_AF-A0A829H4U6-F1
#
_entry.id   AF-A0A829H4U6-F1
#
_cell.length_a   1.000
_cell.length_b   1.000
_cell.length_c   1.000
_cell.angle_alpha   90.00
_cell.angle_beta   90.00
_cell.angle_gamma   90.00
#
_symmetry.space_group_name_H-M   'P 1'
#
loop_
_entity.id
_entity.type
_entity.pdbx_description
1 polymer ?
#
loop_
_entity_poly.entity_id
_entity_poly.type
_entity_poly.pdbx_seq_one_letter_code
_entity_poly.pdbx_strand_id
1 'polypeptide(L)'
;MTRLTKQVRNLYADSKYEMPAKQLSEAALTKAKTQKDKVYKLRGDLSKAQLKTFKVDQQQLQAAKKIFSVQDTLNVELDKDQVLKDESFKIQDFNNEFAYLLARKAKFATSIKDKATLLDREVKAIALVKAATTGDSDQTKIDQARDAINAVNVKAFKDKYLPKLDDAIKNLPKDQQAEQAKKQAAAGDPQQASIEQAAASSSSSVTTASSQGTTQAAASNNTTTTGAGTQNSASGSSNSGAANNGGSAAQPSTSKVLGVSFISQEAAGAPCEAASALEALHYKGHASGMSLASFLKTMPIASNGNPYQGFGGTPYAVVDGVYQSIFPSAFTPWVAGFGGASNINGSSLDGIISQIAAGNPVVAWVTLNYQGPQWHHYDWGNGIDNAHVVTVDGYNGDSMHIVDSENGTYWISKGAFNAAYSYMKFAVAIS
;
A
#
# COMPACT_ATOMS: atom_id res chain seq x y z
N MET A 1 1.29 -39.93 20.09
CA MET A 1 0.36 -38.81 19.79
C MET A 1 1.01 -37.44 20.02
N THR A 2 1.41 -37.07 21.23
CA THR A 2 1.96 -35.74 21.62
C THR A 2 2.99 -35.13 20.67
N ARG A 3 3.90 -35.94 20.12
CA ARG A 3 4.92 -35.49 19.16
C ARG A 3 4.32 -34.95 17.86
N LEU A 4 3.25 -35.56 17.34
CA LEU A 4 2.56 -35.11 16.14
C LEU A 4 1.91 -33.74 16.39
N THR A 5 1.13 -33.59 17.46
CA THR A 5 0.46 -32.33 17.80
C THR A 5 1.46 -31.20 17.95
N LYS A 6 2.60 -31.43 18.62
CA LYS A 6 3.66 -30.43 18.73
C LYS A 6 4.22 -30.03 17.37
N GLN A 7 4.48 -31.00 16.49
CA GLN A 7 5.00 -30.72 15.15
C GLN A 7 4.00 -29.96 14.29
N VAL A 8 2.71 -30.33 14.34
CA VAL A 8 1.64 -29.62 13.61
C VAL A 8 1.47 -28.20 14.15
N ARG A 9 1.45 -28.00 15.47
CA ARG A 9 1.39 -26.68 16.08
C ARG A 9 2.54 -25.78 15.64
N ASN A 10 3.74 -26.32 15.53
CA ASN A 10 4.92 -25.56 15.11
C ASN A 10 4.91 -25.14 13.62
N LEU A 11 3.95 -25.62 12.82
CA LEU A 11 3.73 -25.14 11.44
C LEU A 11 3.01 -23.79 11.39
N TYR A 12 2.45 -23.34 12.52
CA TYR A 12 1.61 -22.15 12.62
C TYR A 12 2.22 -21.14 13.60
N ALA A 13 1.97 -19.87 13.35
CA ALA A 13 2.39 -18.78 14.23
C ALA A 13 1.41 -18.57 15.41
N ASP A 14 0.18 -19.06 15.26
CA ASP A 14 -0.88 -18.85 16.23
C ASP A 14 -1.58 -20.16 16.63
N SER A 15 -2.24 -20.15 17.78
CA SER A 15 -2.95 -21.32 18.32
C SER A 15 -4.29 -21.60 17.63
N LYS A 16 -4.82 -20.67 16.83
CA LYS A 16 -6.03 -20.87 16.02
C LYS A 16 -5.71 -21.51 14.66
N TYR A 17 -4.43 -21.70 14.34
CA TYR A 17 -3.95 -22.27 13.09
C TYR A 17 -4.39 -21.44 11.86
N GLU A 18 -4.40 -20.12 12.00
CA GLU A 18 -4.85 -19.21 10.94
C GLU A 18 -3.68 -18.67 10.11
N MET A 19 -2.49 -18.56 10.70
CA MET A 19 -1.28 -17.99 10.11
C MET A 19 -0.12 -18.98 10.11
N PRO A 20 0.65 -19.08 9.01
CA PRO A 20 1.84 -19.93 8.97
C PRO A 20 2.89 -19.46 9.96
N ALA A 21 3.67 -20.41 10.48
CA ALA A 21 4.91 -20.05 11.17
C ALA A 21 5.89 -19.42 10.16
N LYS A 22 6.69 -18.44 10.60
CA LYS A 22 7.74 -17.80 9.80
C LYS A 22 8.72 -18.81 9.16
N GLN A 23 8.89 -19.97 9.79
CA GLN A 23 9.78 -21.05 9.38
C GLN A 23 9.05 -22.25 8.73
N LEU A 24 7.81 -22.04 8.26
CA LEU A 24 7.10 -23.06 7.49
C LEU A 24 7.92 -23.44 6.25
N SER A 25 8.23 -24.73 6.14
CA SER A 25 9.13 -25.26 5.10
C SER A 25 8.71 -26.66 4.71
N GLU A 26 9.15 -27.10 3.53
CA GLU A 26 8.94 -28.47 3.06
C GLU A 26 9.52 -29.51 4.04
N ALA A 27 10.67 -29.22 4.64
CA ALA A 27 11.28 -30.05 5.66
C ALA A 27 10.39 -30.20 6.92
N ALA A 28 9.79 -29.10 7.39
CA ALA A 28 8.86 -29.12 8.52
C ALA A 28 7.58 -29.91 8.20
N LEU A 29 7.02 -29.72 7.00
CA LEU A 29 5.85 -30.46 6.51
C LEU A 29 6.13 -31.95 6.38
N THR A 30 7.30 -32.32 5.84
CA THR A 30 7.74 -33.71 5.70
C THR A 30 7.89 -34.36 7.06
N LYS A 31 8.54 -33.69 8.01
CA LYS A 31 8.71 -34.18 9.39
C LYS A 31 7.35 -34.47 10.06
N ALA A 32 6.40 -33.54 9.94
CA ALA A 32 5.04 -33.71 10.48
C ALA A 32 4.28 -34.84 9.75
N LYS A 33 4.41 -34.96 8.42
CA LYS A 33 3.81 -36.05 7.62
C LYS A 33 4.34 -37.41 8.05
N THR A 34 5.66 -37.57 8.16
CA THR A 34 6.27 -38.83 8.62
C THR A 34 5.77 -39.21 10.01
N GLN A 35 5.65 -38.23 10.92
CA GLN A 35 5.12 -38.50 12.25
C GLN A 35 3.62 -38.85 12.22
N LYS A 36 2.82 -38.22 11.35
CA LYS A 36 1.41 -38.56 11.12
C LYS A 36 1.28 -40.00 10.63
N ASP A 37 2.11 -40.43 9.69
CA ASP A 37 2.09 -41.79 9.14
C ASP A 37 2.41 -42.83 10.21
N LYS A 38 3.37 -42.54 11.11
CA LYS A 38 3.66 -43.39 12.28
C LYS A 38 2.45 -43.50 13.23
N VAL A 39 1.79 -42.38 13.55
CA VAL A 39 0.60 -42.38 14.41
C VAL A 39 -0.57 -43.11 13.76
N TYR A 40 -0.74 -42.99 12.43
CA TYR A 40 -1.80 -43.66 11.69
C TYR A 40 -1.71 -45.20 11.75
N LYS A 41 -0.48 -45.75 11.76
CA LYS A 41 -0.26 -47.20 11.90
C LYS A 41 -0.71 -47.72 13.26
N LEU A 42 -0.61 -46.90 14.31
CA LEU A 42 -0.99 -47.22 15.69
C LEU A 42 -2.40 -46.74 16.05
N ARG A 43 -3.23 -46.37 15.05
CA ARG A 43 -4.53 -45.73 15.30
C ARG A 43 -5.52 -46.61 16.06
N GLY A 44 -5.38 -47.94 15.99
CA GLY A 44 -6.22 -48.90 16.71
C GLY A 44 -6.01 -48.83 18.23
N ASP A 45 -4.83 -48.40 18.67
CA ASP A 45 -4.46 -48.31 20.09
C ASP A 45 -4.74 -46.92 20.68
N LEU A 46 -5.28 -45.99 19.88
CA LEU A 46 -5.58 -44.63 20.32
C LEU A 46 -6.91 -44.58 21.07
N SER A 47 -6.94 -43.84 22.18
CA SER A 47 -8.19 -43.51 22.85
C SER A 47 -9.10 -42.65 21.96
N LYS A 48 -10.40 -42.60 22.25
CA LYS A 48 -11.36 -41.74 21.52
C LYS A 48 -10.91 -40.27 21.48
N ALA A 49 -10.38 -39.76 22.58
CA ALA A 49 -9.85 -38.40 22.65
C ALA A 49 -8.64 -38.21 21.72
N GLN A 50 -7.71 -39.18 21.71
CA GLN A 50 -6.54 -39.14 20.84
C GLN A 50 -6.91 -39.26 19.36
N LEU A 51 -7.92 -40.05 19.00
CA LEU A 51 -8.45 -40.12 17.63
C LEU A 51 -9.04 -38.79 17.17
N LYS A 52 -9.77 -38.08 18.04
CA LYS A 52 -10.29 -36.74 17.74
C LYS A 52 -9.14 -35.75 17.50
N THR A 53 -8.14 -35.71 18.40
CA THR A 53 -6.96 -34.85 18.21
C THR A 53 -6.20 -35.21 16.94
N PHE A 54 -6.04 -36.50 16.65
CA PHE A 54 -5.38 -36.97 15.44
C PHE A 54 -6.08 -36.48 14.17
N LYS A 55 -7.42 -36.52 14.12
CA LYS A 55 -8.19 -35.99 12.99
C LYS A 55 -7.99 -34.48 12.81
N VAL A 56 -7.96 -33.72 13.91
CA VAL A 56 -7.66 -32.28 13.87
C VAL A 56 -6.25 -32.03 13.34
N ASP A 57 -5.25 -32.75 13.85
CA ASP A 57 -3.86 -32.63 13.41
C ASP A 57 -3.70 -32.98 11.92
N GLN A 58 -4.47 -33.95 11.40
CA GLN A 58 -4.49 -34.27 9.97
C GLN A 58 -5.05 -33.10 9.14
N GLN A 59 -6.14 -32.48 9.58
CA GLN A 59 -6.74 -31.33 8.89
C GLN A 59 -5.79 -30.12 8.90
N GLN A 60 -5.17 -29.82 10.05
CA GLN A 60 -4.20 -28.71 10.13
C GLN A 60 -2.93 -29.02 9.33
N LEU A 61 -2.45 -30.26 9.26
CA LEU A 61 -1.33 -30.58 8.37
C LEU A 61 -1.70 -30.41 6.89
N GLN A 62 -2.93 -30.76 6.48
CA GLN A 62 -3.37 -30.51 5.11
C GLN A 62 -3.47 -29.02 4.79
N ALA A 63 -4.04 -28.22 5.70
CA ALA A 63 -4.10 -26.78 5.51
C ALA A 63 -2.71 -26.15 5.43
N ALA A 64 -1.76 -26.56 6.28
CA ALA A 64 -0.38 -26.06 6.25
C ALA A 64 0.33 -26.35 4.91
N LYS A 65 0.06 -27.50 4.29
CA LYS A 65 0.59 -27.82 2.96
C LYS A 65 0.06 -26.88 1.88
N LYS A 66 -1.24 -26.57 1.93
CA LYS A 66 -1.87 -25.62 1.00
C LYS A 66 -1.33 -24.21 1.20
N ILE A 67 -1.20 -23.79 2.46
CA ILE A 67 -0.56 -22.51 2.82
C ILE A 67 0.85 -22.41 2.23
N PHE A 68 1.66 -23.46 2.37
CA PHE A 68 3.01 -23.51 1.81
C PHE A 68 3.00 -23.47 0.28
N SER A 69 2.21 -24.34 -0.37
CA SER A 69 2.08 -24.42 -1.84
C SER A 69 1.68 -23.08 -2.47
N VAL A 70 0.67 -22.41 -1.89
CA VAL A 70 0.19 -21.11 -2.39
C VAL A 70 1.24 -20.01 -2.17
N GLN A 71 1.93 -19.99 -1.02
CA GLN A 71 3.05 -19.06 -0.79
C GLN A 71 4.21 -19.28 -1.77
N ASP A 72 4.59 -20.54 -1.94
CA ASP A 72 5.70 -20.93 -2.82
C ASP A 72 5.38 -20.52 -4.26
N THR A 73 4.17 -20.81 -4.74
CA THR A 73 3.69 -20.37 -6.06
C THR A 73 3.78 -18.86 -6.21
N LEU A 74 3.27 -18.07 -5.25
CA LEU A 74 3.33 -16.61 -5.34
C LEU A 74 4.75 -16.08 -5.34
N ASN A 75 5.65 -16.69 -4.54
CA ASN A 75 7.05 -16.28 -4.47
C ASN A 75 7.81 -16.63 -5.76
N VAL A 76 7.52 -17.78 -6.38
CA VAL A 76 8.16 -18.22 -7.62
C VAL A 76 7.62 -17.45 -8.82
N GLU A 77 6.30 -17.29 -8.91
CA GLU A 77 5.65 -16.77 -10.11
C GLU A 77 5.59 -15.25 -10.17
N LEU A 78 5.42 -14.55 -9.04
CA LEU A 78 5.35 -13.08 -9.04
C LEU A 78 6.67 -12.45 -8.57
N ASP A 79 7.34 -13.05 -7.58
CA ASP A 79 8.55 -12.53 -6.91
C ASP A 79 8.49 -11.01 -6.66
N LYS A 80 9.61 -10.28 -6.79
CA LYS A 80 9.71 -8.84 -6.59
C LYS A 80 9.13 -8.02 -7.74
N ASP A 81 9.21 -8.56 -8.94
CA ASP A 81 8.77 -7.85 -10.16
C ASP A 81 7.25 -7.81 -10.27
N GLN A 82 6.57 -8.70 -9.53
CA GLN A 82 5.13 -8.89 -9.59
C GLN A 82 4.64 -9.21 -11.00
N VAL A 83 5.42 -9.99 -11.74
CA VAL A 83 5.13 -10.40 -13.13
C VAL A 83 5.33 -11.90 -13.27
N LEU A 84 4.29 -12.59 -13.77
CA LEU A 84 4.25 -14.02 -14.03
C LEU A 84 5.49 -14.47 -14.81
N LYS A 85 6.22 -15.42 -14.22
CA LYS A 85 7.44 -16.00 -14.79
C LYS A 85 7.11 -17.10 -15.80
N ASP A 86 6.26 -18.06 -15.43
CA ASP A 86 5.82 -19.13 -16.33
C ASP A 86 4.53 -18.73 -17.05
N GLU A 87 4.62 -18.32 -18.32
CA GLU A 87 3.46 -17.99 -19.13
C GLU A 87 2.54 -19.20 -19.43
N SER A 88 2.98 -20.43 -19.12
CA SER A 88 2.19 -21.67 -19.23
C SER A 88 1.56 -22.09 -17.90
N PHE A 89 1.70 -21.28 -16.86
CA PHE A 89 1.22 -21.56 -15.52
C PHE A 89 -0.27 -21.88 -15.49
N LYS A 90 -0.63 -22.97 -14.81
CA LYS A 90 -2.01 -23.45 -14.67
C LYS A 90 -2.63 -22.93 -13.38
N ILE A 91 -3.36 -21.81 -13.50
CA ILE A 91 -3.99 -21.13 -12.36
C ILE A 91 -5.04 -21.97 -11.59
N GLN A 92 -5.58 -23.03 -12.20
CA GLN A 92 -6.67 -23.82 -11.61
C GLN A 92 -6.29 -24.49 -10.30
N ASP A 93 -5.09 -25.07 -10.22
CA ASP A 93 -4.62 -25.73 -9.00
C ASP A 93 -4.45 -24.71 -7.88
N PHE A 94 -3.81 -23.58 -8.18
CA PHE A 94 -3.69 -22.45 -7.27
C PHE A 94 -5.05 -21.94 -6.77
N ASN A 95 -5.99 -21.69 -7.68
CA ASN A 95 -7.33 -21.20 -7.33
C ASN A 95 -8.10 -22.18 -6.44
N ASN A 96 -7.98 -23.48 -6.69
CA ASN A 96 -8.59 -24.52 -5.85
C ASN A 96 -7.99 -24.53 -4.43
N GLU A 97 -6.68 -24.37 -4.31
CA GLU A 97 -6.01 -24.29 -3.00
C GLU A 97 -6.35 -22.98 -2.29
N PHE A 98 -6.38 -21.86 -3.00
CA PHE A 98 -6.71 -20.55 -2.44
C PHE A 98 -8.18 -20.49 -1.98
N ALA A 99 -9.12 -21.05 -2.75
CA ALA A 99 -10.53 -21.18 -2.34
C ALA A 99 -10.69 -22.03 -1.08
N TYR A 100 -9.92 -23.12 -0.95
CA TYR A 100 -9.88 -23.91 0.29
C TYR A 100 -9.44 -23.05 1.49
N LEU A 101 -8.44 -22.18 1.29
CA LEU A 101 -7.88 -21.34 2.35
C LEU A 101 -8.80 -20.18 2.71
N LEU A 102 -9.48 -19.55 1.75
CA LEU A 102 -10.52 -18.55 2.03
C LEU A 102 -11.58 -19.07 3.00
N ALA A 103 -11.99 -20.33 2.85
CA ALA A 103 -13.02 -20.94 3.70
C ALA A 103 -12.53 -21.42 5.08
N ARG A 104 -11.22 -21.62 5.29
CA ARG A 104 -10.67 -22.36 6.44
C ARG A 104 -9.48 -21.72 7.14
N LYS A 105 -8.91 -20.68 6.54
CA LYS A 105 -7.69 -19.95 6.92
C LYS A 105 -7.86 -18.49 6.49
N ALA A 106 -8.94 -17.87 6.97
CA ALA A 106 -9.38 -16.56 6.50
C ALA A 106 -8.30 -15.49 6.69
N LYS A 107 -7.56 -15.49 7.81
CA LYS A 107 -6.50 -14.49 8.03
C LYS A 107 -5.38 -14.64 7.00
N PHE A 108 -4.88 -15.86 6.82
CA PHE A 108 -3.84 -16.12 5.81
C PHE A 108 -4.34 -15.79 4.41
N ALA A 109 -5.54 -16.23 4.03
CA ALA A 109 -6.08 -15.98 2.70
C ALA A 109 -6.26 -14.47 2.42
N THR A 110 -6.71 -13.70 3.41
CA THR A 110 -6.75 -12.23 3.33
C THR A 110 -5.37 -11.64 3.11
N SER A 111 -4.35 -12.10 3.84
CA SER A 111 -2.98 -11.57 3.75
C SER A 111 -2.31 -11.73 2.37
N ILE A 112 -2.79 -12.66 1.54
CA ILE A 112 -2.25 -12.91 0.19
C ILE A 112 -3.27 -12.61 -0.92
N LYS A 113 -4.45 -12.07 -0.59
CA LYS A 113 -5.57 -11.90 -1.52
C LYS A 113 -5.21 -11.06 -2.74
N ASP A 114 -4.45 -9.98 -2.53
CA ASP A 114 -4.08 -9.07 -3.60
C ASP A 114 -3.09 -9.73 -4.57
N LYS A 115 -2.11 -10.48 -4.04
CA LYS A 115 -1.17 -11.27 -4.85
C LYS A 115 -1.88 -12.39 -5.62
N ALA A 116 -2.82 -13.09 -4.99
CA ALA A 116 -3.64 -14.11 -5.65
C ALA A 116 -4.49 -13.50 -6.78
N THR A 117 -5.08 -12.33 -6.54
CA THR A 117 -5.87 -11.60 -7.54
C THR A 117 -5.00 -11.12 -8.69
N LEU A 118 -3.80 -10.62 -8.39
CA LEU A 118 -2.83 -10.20 -9.40
C LEU A 118 -2.45 -11.39 -10.29
N LEU A 119 -2.04 -12.51 -9.69
CA LEU A 119 -1.68 -13.73 -10.42
C LEU A 119 -2.80 -14.19 -11.39
N ASP A 120 -4.05 -14.21 -10.92
CA ASP A 120 -5.21 -14.57 -11.74
C ASP A 120 -5.43 -13.58 -12.91
N ARG A 121 -5.28 -12.27 -12.66
CA ARG A 121 -5.38 -11.25 -13.72
C ARG A 121 -4.27 -11.40 -14.76
N GLU A 122 -3.04 -11.63 -14.34
CA GLU A 122 -1.89 -11.80 -15.25
C GLU A 122 -2.06 -13.03 -16.14
N VAL A 123 -2.46 -14.17 -15.58
CA VAL A 123 -2.72 -15.39 -16.36
C VAL A 123 -3.82 -15.15 -17.40
N LYS A 124 -4.92 -14.47 -17.02
CA LYS A 124 -6.01 -14.13 -17.94
C LYS A 124 -5.57 -13.17 -19.04
N ALA A 125 -4.81 -12.13 -18.69
CA ALA A 125 -4.28 -11.17 -19.66
C ALA A 125 -3.32 -11.85 -20.64
N ILE A 126 -2.42 -12.71 -20.17
CA ILE A 126 -1.49 -13.48 -21.02
C ILE A 126 -2.25 -14.39 -21.98
N ALA A 127 -3.33 -15.04 -21.53
CA ALA A 127 -4.17 -15.86 -22.40
C ALA A 127 -4.80 -15.05 -23.54
N LEU A 128 -5.29 -13.83 -23.23
CA LEU A 128 -5.84 -12.92 -24.25
C LEU A 128 -4.76 -12.39 -25.19
N VAL A 129 -3.57 -12.06 -24.69
CA VAL A 129 -2.42 -11.67 -25.54
C VAL A 129 -2.05 -12.79 -26.49
N LYS A 130 -1.98 -14.04 -26.02
CA LYS A 130 -1.74 -15.20 -26.88
C LYS A 130 -2.83 -15.30 -27.95
N ALA A 131 -4.11 -15.23 -27.58
CA ALA A 131 -5.21 -15.27 -28.53
C ALA A 131 -5.18 -14.14 -29.58
N ALA A 132 -4.71 -12.94 -29.20
CA ALA A 132 -4.57 -11.79 -30.09
C ALA A 132 -3.32 -11.86 -30.99
N THR A 133 -2.30 -12.62 -30.61
CA THR A 133 -1.01 -12.68 -31.34
C THR A 133 -0.82 -13.98 -32.12
N THR A 134 -1.63 -15.02 -31.87
CA THR A 134 -1.58 -16.29 -32.60
C THR A 134 -2.80 -16.45 -33.52
N GLY A 135 -2.55 -16.67 -34.82
CA GLY A 135 -3.60 -16.90 -35.83
C GLY A 135 -4.19 -15.62 -36.43
N ASP A 136 -5.43 -15.68 -36.92
CA ASP A 136 -6.16 -14.51 -37.43
C ASP A 136 -6.52 -13.57 -36.28
N SER A 137 -5.66 -12.58 -36.06
CA SER A 137 -5.90 -11.50 -35.12
C SER A 137 -7.01 -10.59 -35.65
N ASP A 138 -7.89 -10.16 -34.75
CA ASP A 138 -8.94 -9.20 -35.05
C ASP A 138 -8.96 -8.08 -34.01
N GLN A 139 -9.59 -6.98 -34.38
CA GLN A 139 -9.74 -5.78 -33.56
C GLN A 139 -10.29 -6.09 -32.16
N THR A 140 -11.22 -7.04 -32.03
CA THR A 140 -11.86 -7.38 -30.76
C THR A 140 -10.90 -8.09 -29.83
N LYS A 141 -10.11 -9.05 -30.34
CA LYS A 141 -9.11 -9.77 -29.54
C LYS A 141 -8.01 -8.84 -29.05
N ILE A 142 -7.54 -7.91 -29.90
CA ILE A 142 -6.53 -6.91 -29.53
C ILE A 142 -7.08 -5.97 -28.45
N ASP A 143 -8.32 -5.50 -28.60
CA ASP A 143 -8.97 -4.63 -27.61
C ASP A 143 -9.12 -5.36 -26.26
N GLN A 144 -9.60 -6.61 -26.25
CA GLN A 144 -9.71 -7.41 -25.04
C GLN A 144 -8.36 -7.66 -24.36
N ALA A 145 -7.32 -7.97 -25.15
CA ALA A 145 -5.97 -8.17 -24.62
C ALA A 145 -5.42 -6.88 -24.00
N ARG A 146 -5.59 -5.74 -24.69
CA ARG A 146 -5.15 -4.44 -24.18
C ARG A 146 -5.87 -4.05 -22.89
N ASP A 147 -7.20 -4.19 -22.85
CA ASP A 147 -7.99 -3.87 -21.66
C ASP A 147 -7.55 -4.74 -20.47
N ALA A 148 -7.29 -6.03 -20.72
CA ALA A 148 -6.78 -6.94 -19.71
C ALA A 148 -5.37 -6.56 -19.22
N ILE A 149 -4.45 -6.18 -20.12
CA ILE A 149 -3.12 -5.67 -19.72
C ILE A 149 -3.26 -4.39 -18.89
N ASN A 150 -4.13 -3.47 -19.29
CA ASN A 150 -4.31 -2.20 -18.60
C ASN A 150 -4.93 -2.37 -17.20
N ALA A 151 -5.78 -3.38 -17.03
CA ALA A 151 -6.35 -3.77 -15.74
C ALA A 151 -5.32 -4.43 -14.78
N VAL A 152 -4.19 -4.93 -15.30
CA VAL A 152 -3.05 -5.34 -14.48
C VAL A 152 -2.27 -4.08 -14.08
N ASN A 153 -2.43 -3.66 -12.83
CA ASN A 153 -1.79 -2.45 -12.29
C ASN A 153 -0.30 -2.68 -11.92
N VAL A 154 0.46 -3.27 -12.83
CA VAL A 154 1.90 -3.53 -12.67
C VAL A 154 2.64 -2.99 -13.89
N LYS A 155 3.48 -1.99 -13.70
CA LYS A 155 4.22 -1.33 -14.80
C LYS A 155 5.05 -2.33 -15.62
N ALA A 156 5.79 -3.20 -14.94
CA ALA A 156 6.63 -4.20 -15.59
C ALA A 156 5.82 -5.19 -16.44
N PHE A 157 4.59 -5.52 -16.05
CA PHE A 157 3.68 -6.34 -16.84
C PHE A 157 3.26 -5.60 -18.12
N LYS A 158 2.85 -4.33 -17.99
CA LYS A 158 2.46 -3.48 -19.14
C LYS A 158 3.60 -3.33 -20.14
N ASP A 159 4.78 -2.96 -19.66
CA ASP A 159 5.99 -2.79 -20.48
C ASP A 159 6.35 -4.09 -21.23
N LYS A 160 6.07 -5.26 -20.66
CA LYS A 160 6.36 -6.57 -21.26
C LYS A 160 5.35 -7.00 -22.33
N TYR A 161 4.07 -6.64 -22.18
CA TYR A 161 2.98 -7.20 -23.00
C TYR A 161 2.32 -6.22 -23.97
N LEU A 162 2.32 -4.90 -23.71
CA LEU A 162 1.79 -3.91 -24.66
C LEU A 162 2.53 -3.95 -26.01
N PRO A 163 3.87 -4.00 -26.06
CA PRO A 163 4.59 -4.07 -27.34
C PRO A 163 4.30 -5.32 -28.17
N LYS A 164 3.88 -6.42 -27.52
CA LYS A 164 3.50 -7.66 -28.24
C LYS A 164 2.22 -7.48 -29.06
N LEU A 165 1.35 -6.52 -28.70
CA LEU A 165 0.14 -6.22 -29.46
C LEU A 165 0.42 -5.37 -30.70
N ASP A 166 1.53 -4.60 -30.72
CA ASP A 166 1.86 -3.73 -31.86
C ASP A 166 2.07 -4.53 -33.15
N ASP A 167 2.70 -5.71 -33.05
CA ASP A 167 2.88 -6.59 -34.21
C ASP A 167 1.56 -7.18 -34.71
N ALA A 168 0.60 -7.46 -33.82
CA ALA A 168 -0.74 -7.89 -34.20
C ALA A 168 -1.52 -6.75 -34.89
N ILE A 169 -1.37 -5.52 -34.40
CA ILE A 169 -2.03 -4.33 -34.97
C ILE A 169 -1.53 -4.03 -36.38
N LYS A 170 -0.23 -4.22 -36.68
CA LYS A 170 0.32 -4.03 -38.03
C LYS A 170 -0.36 -4.91 -39.09
N ASN A 171 -0.92 -6.05 -38.68
CA ASN A 171 -1.62 -6.97 -39.57
C ASN A 171 -3.11 -6.61 -39.78
N LEU A 172 -3.66 -5.62 -39.06
CA LEU A 172 -5.02 -5.16 -39.24
C LEU A 172 -5.19 -4.26 -40.48
N PRO A 173 -6.42 -4.11 -41.01
CA PRO A 173 -6.76 -3.05 -41.96
C PRO A 173 -6.39 -1.64 -41.46
N LYS A 174 -6.02 -0.73 -42.37
CA LYS A 174 -5.51 0.63 -42.02
C LYS A 174 -6.48 1.48 -41.19
N ASP A 175 -7.78 1.36 -41.44
CA ASP A 175 -8.85 2.01 -40.69
C ASP A 175 -8.88 1.52 -39.24
N GLN A 176 -8.69 0.22 -39.02
CA GLN A 176 -8.62 -0.37 -37.68
C GLN A 176 -7.30 -0.01 -36.97
N GLN A 177 -6.18 0.07 -37.68
CA GLN A 177 -4.92 0.58 -37.13
C GLN A 177 -5.05 2.02 -36.61
N ALA A 178 -5.73 2.90 -37.35
CA ALA A 178 -5.96 4.27 -36.93
C ALA A 178 -6.84 4.34 -35.66
N GLU A 179 -7.84 3.46 -35.54
CA GLU A 179 -8.67 3.38 -34.34
C GLU A 179 -7.90 2.83 -33.13
N GLN A 180 -7.01 1.86 -33.35
CA GLN A 180 -6.08 1.36 -32.35
C GLN A 180 -5.15 2.46 -31.82
N ALA A 181 -4.60 3.29 -32.70
CA ALA A 181 -3.72 4.40 -32.32
C ALA A 181 -4.43 5.45 -31.44
N LYS A 182 -5.70 5.76 -31.73
CA LYS A 182 -6.50 6.67 -30.89
C LYS A 182 -6.71 6.10 -29.48
N LYS A 183 -7.02 4.79 -29.37
CA LYS A 183 -7.19 4.11 -28.09
C LYS A 183 -5.89 4.06 -27.27
N GLN A 184 -4.75 3.82 -27.92
CA GLN A 184 -3.44 3.88 -27.27
C GLN A 184 -3.15 5.26 -26.68
N ALA A 185 -3.41 6.32 -27.45
CA ALA A 185 -3.22 7.70 -26.99
C ALA A 185 -4.13 8.04 -25.79
N ALA A 186 -5.40 7.60 -25.82
CA ALA A 186 -6.33 7.81 -24.72
C ALA A 186 -5.94 7.06 -23.43
N ALA A 187 -5.24 5.93 -23.55
CA ALA A 187 -4.81 5.11 -22.42
C ALA A 187 -3.49 5.58 -21.77
N GLY A 188 -2.81 6.58 -22.33
CA GLY A 188 -1.54 7.11 -21.79
C GLY A 188 -0.35 6.17 -21.96
N ASP A 189 -0.38 5.31 -22.98
CA ASP A 189 0.68 4.34 -23.30
C ASP A 189 1.87 5.04 -23.98
N PRO A 190 3.13 4.91 -23.51
CA PRO A 190 4.28 5.52 -24.16
C PRO A 190 4.48 4.97 -25.59
N GLN A 191 4.49 5.90 -26.53
CA GLN A 191 4.30 5.74 -27.98
C GLN A 191 5.46 5.05 -28.71
N GLN A 192 5.14 4.24 -29.73
CA GLN A 192 6.00 4.07 -30.90
C GLN A 192 5.60 5.12 -31.95
N ALA A 193 6.39 6.18 -32.05
CA ALA A 193 6.25 7.23 -33.05
C ALA A 193 6.59 6.68 -34.45
N SER A 194 5.59 6.15 -35.18
CA SER A 194 5.79 5.84 -36.62
C SER A 194 4.53 5.69 -37.48
N ILE A 195 3.31 5.96 -36.97
CA ILE A 195 2.08 5.79 -37.79
C ILE A 195 1.48 7.13 -38.26
N GLU A 196 1.78 8.27 -37.62
CA GLU A 196 1.26 9.58 -38.05
C GLU A 196 1.80 10.07 -39.41
N GLN A 197 2.95 9.55 -39.87
CA GLN A 197 3.57 10.03 -41.11
C GLN A 197 2.95 9.45 -42.39
N ALA A 198 2.12 8.40 -42.29
CA ALA A 198 1.44 7.81 -43.45
C ALA A 198 0.10 8.49 -43.80
N ALA A 199 -0.56 9.17 -42.84
CA ALA A 199 -1.86 9.80 -43.06
C ALA A 199 -1.78 11.24 -43.60
N ALA A 200 -0.68 11.96 -43.32
CA ALA A 200 -0.48 13.32 -43.80
C ALA A 200 -0.17 13.43 -45.31
N SER A 201 0.11 12.30 -45.98
CA SER A 201 0.50 12.27 -47.40
C SER A 201 -0.67 12.01 -48.37
N SER A 202 -1.89 11.76 -47.87
CA SER A 202 -3.04 11.37 -48.71
C SER A 202 -4.18 12.40 -48.81
N SER A 203 -4.03 13.60 -48.23
CA SER A 203 -5.05 14.64 -48.29
C SER A 203 -4.50 15.96 -48.85
N SER A 204 -4.01 15.92 -50.09
CA SER A 204 -3.72 17.11 -50.87
C SER A 204 -4.37 17.01 -52.25
N SER A 205 -5.64 17.44 -52.34
CA SER A 205 -6.20 17.97 -53.57
C SER A 205 -7.55 18.68 -53.31
N VAL A 206 -7.53 20.02 -53.44
CA VAL A 206 -8.52 20.88 -54.16
C VAL A 206 -9.98 20.86 -53.65
N THR A 207 -10.67 21.95 -53.27
CA THR A 207 -10.92 23.20 -54.02
C THR A 207 -11.43 24.37 -53.13
N THR A 208 -11.20 25.57 -53.65
CA THR A 208 -11.67 26.94 -53.34
C THR A 208 -13.19 27.18 -53.30
N ALA A 209 -13.67 28.14 -52.46
CA ALA A 209 -14.26 29.45 -52.84
C ALA A 209 -15.37 29.99 -51.89
N SER A 210 -15.10 31.18 -51.30
CA SER A 210 -15.97 32.37 -51.06
C SER A 210 -17.42 32.26 -50.53
N SER A 211 -17.74 33.01 -49.46
CA SER A 211 -18.45 34.31 -49.50
C SER A 211 -18.91 34.80 -48.11
N GLN A 212 -19.32 36.08 -48.07
CA GLN A 212 -19.38 37.05 -46.98
C GLN A 212 -20.50 36.87 -45.94
N GLY A 213 -20.34 37.55 -44.78
CA GLY A 213 -21.43 37.88 -43.87
C GLY A 213 -20.99 38.70 -42.66
N THR A 214 -21.06 40.03 -42.77
CA THR A 214 -20.78 41.06 -41.75
C THR A 214 -21.93 41.29 -40.75
N THR A 215 -21.59 41.63 -39.50
CA THR A 215 -22.09 42.77 -38.65
C THR A 215 -21.59 42.49 -37.21
N GLN A 216 -20.66 43.23 -36.59
CA GLN A 216 -20.59 44.65 -36.15
C GLN A 216 -21.49 44.99 -34.96
N ALA A 217 -20.87 45.24 -33.80
CA ALA A 217 -21.09 46.37 -32.85
C ALA A 217 -20.26 46.06 -31.58
N ALA A 218 -19.13 46.75 -31.33
CA ALA A 218 -19.00 48.10 -30.77
C ALA A 218 -19.27 48.13 -29.25
N ALA A 219 -18.57 48.87 -28.40
CA ALA A 219 -17.30 49.60 -28.44
C ALA A 219 -17.16 50.20 -27.03
N SER A 220 -15.94 50.69 -26.73
CA SER A 220 -15.61 51.84 -25.87
C SER A 220 -14.81 51.45 -24.63
N ASN A 221 -13.50 51.69 -24.62
CA ASN A 221 -12.79 52.98 -24.45
C ASN A 221 -12.38 53.10 -22.96
N ASN A 222 -11.22 53.61 -22.56
CA ASN A 222 -10.04 54.11 -23.26
C ASN A 222 -8.91 54.24 -22.21
N THR A 223 -7.68 54.08 -22.70
CA THR A 223 -6.55 55.02 -22.52
C THR A 223 -5.83 55.13 -21.16
N THR A 224 -4.58 54.67 -21.06
CA THR A 224 -3.26 55.35 -21.31
C THR A 224 -2.82 56.25 -20.13
N THR A 225 -1.58 56.33 -19.66
CA THR A 225 -0.22 55.95 -20.13
C THR A 225 0.80 56.27 -19.02
N THR A 226 2.03 55.74 -19.18
CA THR A 226 3.35 56.36 -18.88
C THR A 226 3.71 56.69 -17.42
N GLY A 227 4.93 56.46 -16.93
CA GLY A 227 6.16 55.98 -17.54
C GLY A 227 7.36 56.22 -16.60
N ALA A 228 8.43 55.45 -16.85
CA ALA A 228 9.86 55.73 -16.67
C ALA A 228 10.45 56.08 -15.28
N GLY A 229 11.59 55.45 -14.96
CA GLY A 229 12.54 55.94 -13.95
C GLY A 229 13.59 54.92 -13.47
N THR A 230 14.68 54.79 -14.22
CA THR A 230 15.90 54.03 -13.89
C THR A 230 16.84 54.86 -12.99
N GLN A 231 17.57 54.24 -12.03
CA GLN A 231 19.06 54.31 -11.87
C GLN A 231 19.60 54.05 -10.44
N ASN A 232 20.72 53.32 -10.45
CA ASN A 232 21.75 53.05 -9.42
C ASN A 232 22.16 54.25 -8.53
N SER A 233 22.61 53.95 -7.29
CA SER A 233 24.03 54.12 -6.86
C SER A 233 24.29 53.65 -5.42
N ALA A 234 25.57 53.41 -5.13
CA ALA A 234 26.16 52.54 -4.10
C ALA A 234 26.81 53.25 -2.89
N SER A 235 27.42 52.42 -2.01
CA SER A 235 28.46 52.71 -0.99
C SER A 235 27.98 53.13 0.41
N GLY A 236 28.49 52.64 1.56
CA GLY A 236 29.61 51.73 1.91
C GLY A 236 29.50 51.35 3.41
N SER A 237 29.76 50.09 3.78
CA SER A 237 30.99 49.55 4.41
C SER A 237 31.33 50.03 5.82
N SER A 238 31.29 49.09 6.78
CA SER A 238 32.36 48.95 7.77
C SER A 238 32.49 47.49 8.21
N ASN A 239 33.72 47.01 8.04
CA ASN A 239 34.25 45.66 8.20
C ASN A 239 34.79 45.47 9.63
N SER A 240 34.62 44.29 10.21
CA SER A 240 35.55 43.75 11.22
C SER A 240 35.63 42.24 11.01
N GLY A 241 36.84 41.75 10.79
CA GLY A 241 37.09 40.49 10.11
C GLY A 241 37.50 39.30 10.99
N ALA A 242 37.73 38.21 10.25
CA ALA A 242 38.58 37.06 10.52
C ALA A 242 38.13 36.05 11.59
N ALA A 243 37.66 34.88 11.14
CA ALA A 243 38.50 33.67 11.07
C ALA A 243 37.73 32.53 10.39
N ASN A 244 38.35 31.99 9.34
CA ASN A 244 37.89 30.82 8.61
C ASN A 244 38.27 29.57 9.42
N ASN A 245 37.32 28.73 9.79
CA ASN A 245 37.62 27.33 10.10
C ASN A 245 36.45 26.44 9.68
N GLY A 246 36.76 25.53 8.75
CA GLY A 246 35.81 24.65 8.11
C GLY A 246 35.12 23.72 9.11
N GLY A 247 33.82 23.91 9.26
CA GLY A 247 32.89 22.87 9.65
C GLY A 247 31.90 22.73 8.51
N SER A 248 32.07 21.71 7.67
CA SER A 248 31.03 21.29 6.74
C SER A 248 29.77 21.05 7.57
N ALA A 249 28.80 21.97 7.49
CA ALA A 249 27.44 21.70 7.91
C ALA A 249 26.97 20.57 7.00
N ALA A 250 27.04 19.34 7.52
CA ALA A 250 26.63 18.15 6.81
C ALA A 250 25.24 18.42 6.23
N GLN A 251 25.15 18.37 4.91
CA GLN A 251 23.87 18.38 4.22
C GLN A 251 22.96 17.32 4.87
N PRO A 252 21.69 17.64 5.15
CA PRO A 252 20.77 16.67 5.72
C PRO A 252 20.83 15.42 4.84
N SER A 253 21.08 14.28 5.49
CA SER A 253 21.13 12.98 4.84
C SER A 253 19.94 12.83 3.90
N THR A 254 20.17 12.46 2.64
CA THR A 254 19.12 12.23 1.62
C THR A 254 18.13 11.11 2.00
N SER A 255 18.40 10.42 3.11
CA SER A 255 17.55 9.44 3.75
C SER A 255 17.89 9.31 5.22
N LYS A 256 16.90 9.00 6.06
CA LYS A 256 17.09 8.61 7.46
C LYS A 256 16.03 7.58 7.84
N VAL A 257 16.40 6.61 8.66
CA VAL A 257 15.46 5.69 9.33
C VAL A 257 15.89 5.60 10.77
N LEU A 258 14.96 5.82 11.70
CA LEU A 258 15.21 5.83 13.13
C LEU A 258 15.32 4.41 13.70
N GLY A 259 14.60 3.45 13.13
CA GLY A 259 14.63 2.06 13.58
C GLY A 259 13.63 1.81 14.71
N VAL A 260 12.45 2.46 14.63
CA VAL A 260 11.35 2.21 15.56
C VAL A 260 10.93 0.74 15.45
N SER A 261 10.78 0.07 16.60
CA SER A 261 10.39 -1.34 16.64
C SER A 261 8.89 -1.49 16.53
N PHE A 262 8.44 -2.39 15.65
CA PHE A 262 7.03 -2.72 15.46
C PHE A 262 6.39 -3.37 16.70
N ILE A 263 5.19 -2.91 17.05
CA ILE A 263 4.31 -3.48 18.06
C ILE A 263 2.96 -3.79 17.40
N SER A 264 2.61 -5.07 17.32
CA SER A 264 1.33 -5.50 16.75
C SER A 264 0.14 -5.10 17.63
N GLN A 265 -0.78 -4.30 17.07
CA GLN A 265 -2.04 -3.94 17.74
C GLN A 265 -2.96 -5.17 17.91
N GLU A 266 -2.98 -6.07 16.92
CA GLU A 266 -3.80 -7.29 16.93
C GLU A 266 -3.38 -8.28 18.04
N ALA A 267 -2.08 -8.38 18.31
CA ALA A 267 -1.57 -9.23 19.37
C ALA A 267 -2.08 -8.84 20.77
N ALA A 268 -2.46 -7.57 20.94
CA ALA A 268 -2.97 -7.02 22.20
C ALA A 268 -4.47 -6.67 22.16
N GLY A 269 -5.14 -6.77 21.01
CA GLY A 269 -6.52 -6.31 20.83
C GLY A 269 -6.67 -4.81 21.10
N ALA A 270 -5.67 -4.02 20.67
CA ALA A 270 -5.55 -2.60 20.95
C ALA A 270 -5.83 -1.75 19.70
N PRO A 271 -6.22 -0.47 19.85
CA PRO A 271 -6.36 0.47 18.75
C PRO A 271 -4.98 0.94 18.22
N CYS A 272 -4.94 1.32 16.94
CA CYS A 272 -3.73 1.72 16.20
C CYS A 272 -2.99 2.91 16.83
N GLU A 273 -3.73 3.83 17.45
CA GLU A 273 -3.20 5.00 18.16
C GLU A 273 -2.33 4.58 19.34
N ALA A 274 -2.79 3.62 20.14
CA ALA A 274 -2.06 3.17 21.31
C ALA A 274 -0.78 2.45 20.94
N ALA A 275 -0.85 1.61 19.89
CA ALA A 275 0.31 0.87 19.42
C ALA A 275 1.34 1.82 18.80
N SER A 276 0.94 2.70 17.88
CA SER A 276 1.83 3.68 17.25
C SER A 276 2.49 4.63 18.26
N ALA A 277 1.74 5.09 19.27
CA ALA A 277 2.30 5.89 20.36
C ALA A 277 3.38 5.12 21.13
N LEU A 278 3.11 3.87 21.48
CA LEU A 278 4.03 3.07 22.27
C LEU A 278 5.30 2.70 21.49
N GLU A 279 5.19 2.42 20.20
CA GLU A 279 6.33 2.21 19.30
C GLU A 279 7.28 3.43 19.33
N ALA A 280 6.72 4.62 19.11
CA ALA A 280 7.45 5.87 19.11
C ALA A 280 8.07 6.20 20.48
N LEU A 281 7.33 5.98 21.57
CA LEU A 281 7.83 6.16 22.94
C LEU A 281 8.98 5.21 23.25
N HIS A 282 8.85 3.92 22.92
CA HIS A 282 9.89 2.91 23.15
C HIS A 282 11.18 3.25 22.42
N TYR A 283 11.08 3.73 21.19
CA TYR A 283 12.24 4.21 20.44
C TYR A 283 12.99 5.35 21.16
N LYS A 284 12.25 6.27 21.80
CA LYS A 284 12.84 7.37 22.59
C LYS A 284 13.32 6.93 23.98
N GLY A 285 13.21 5.63 24.31
CA GLY A 285 13.55 5.10 25.63
C GLY A 285 12.50 5.39 26.71
N HIS A 286 11.35 5.94 26.32
CA HIS A 286 10.21 6.20 27.20
C HIS A 286 9.28 5.00 27.27
N ALA A 287 8.47 4.91 28.33
CA ALA A 287 7.52 3.81 28.55
C ALA A 287 8.11 2.38 28.39
N SER A 288 9.43 2.20 28.55
CA SER A 288 10.16 0.96 28.25
C SER A 288 9.75 -0.24 29.10
N GLY A 289 9.16 0.00 30.27
CA GLY A 289 8.56 -1.04 31.13
C GLY A 289 7.09 -1.36 30.84
N MET A 290 6.46 -0.66 29.89
CA MET A 290 5.04 -0.82 29.58
C MET A 290 4.84 -1.75 28.38
N SER A 291 3.99 -2.75 28.58
CA SER A 291 3.35 -3.49 27.49
C SER A 291 2.23 -2.65 26.86
N LEU A 292 1.85 -2.97 25.62
CA LEU A 292 0.69 -2.35 24.96
C LEU A 292 -0.59 -2.49 25.80
N ALA A 293 -0.81 -3.64 26.44
CA ALA A 293 -1.96 -3.84 27.32
C ALA A 293 -1.94 -2.94 28.56
N SER A 294 -0.77 -2.71 29.17
CA SER A 294 -0.66 -1.78 30.32
C SER A 294 -0.74 -0.32 29.90
N PHE A 295 -0.24 0.02 28.71
CA PHE A 295 -0.32 1.37 28.15
C PHE A 295 -1.76 1.73 27.81
N LEU A 296 -2.49 0.81 27.17
CA LEU A 296 -3.88 1.02 26.78
C LEU A 296 -4.82 1.32 27.95
N LYS A 297 -4.54 0.76 29.15
CA LYS A 297 -5.31 1.05 30.37
C LYS A 297 -5.26 2.51 30.81
N THR A 298 -4.29 3.27 30.34
CA THR A 298 -4.12 4.70 30.67
C THR A 298 -4.79 5.62 29.65
N MET A 299 -5.29 5.07 28.55
CA MET A 299 -5.91 5.84 27.48
C MET A 299 -7.15 6.58 28.01
N PRO A 300 -7.25 7.90 27.80
CA PRO A 300 -8.45 8.65 28.17
C PRO A 300 -9.62 8.20 27.29
N ILE A 301 -10.79 8.03 27.90
CA ILE A 301 -12.02 7.63 27.21
C ILE A 301 -12.99 8.81 27.20
N ALA A 302 -13.51 9.17 26.02
CA ALA A 302 -14.52 10.22 25.89
C ALA A 302 -15.90 9.64 26.21
N SER A 303 -16.55 10.13 27.27
CA SER A 303 -17.87 9.66 27.70
C SER A 303 -18.99 9.94 26.68
N ASN A 304 -18.80 10.95 25.83
CA ASN A 304 -19.69 11.34 24.74
C ASN A 304 -19.24 10.81 23.36
N GLY A 305 -18.22 9.96 23.30
CA GLY A 305 -17.69 9.42 22.05
C GLY A 305 -16.95 10.43 21.16
N ASN A 306 -16.63 11.64 21.66
CA ASN A 306 -15.92 12.65 20.89
C ASN A 306 -14.40 12.39 20.88
N PRO A 307 -13.78 12.05 19.72
CA PRO A 307 -12.36 11.71 19.61
C PRO A 307 -11.43 12.88 19.98
N TYR A 308 -11.91 14.13 19.95
CA TYR A 308 -11.15 15.30 20.37
C TYR A 308 -10.97 15.40 21.90
N GLN A 309 -11.75 14.66 22.68
CA GLN A 309 -11.76 14.70 24.16
C GLN A 309 -11.18 13.42 24.80
N GLY A 310 -11.03 12.35 24.03
CA GLY A 310 -10.56 11.03 24.46
C GLY A 310 -10.91 9.98 23.42
N PHE A 311 -10.58 8.72 23.65
CA PHE A 311 -10.95 7.64 22.74
C PHE A 311 -12.47 7.42 22.72
N GLY A 312 -13.05 7.36 21.52
CA GLY A 312 -14.48 7.11 21.33
C GLY A 312 -14.88 5.67 21.66
N GLY A 313 -15.82 5.49 22.58
CA GLY A 313 -16.32 4.16 22.97
C GLY A 313 -15.37 3.41 23.89
N THR A 314 -14.94 2.21 23.49
CA THR A 314 -13.98 1.39 24.25
C THR A 314 -12.85 0.91 23.34
N PRO A 315 -11.59 0.91 23.80
CA PRO A 315 -10.49 0.41 22.98
C PRO A 315 -10.38 -1.12 22.97
N TYR A 316 -11.25 -1.84 23.67
CA TYR A 316 -11.15 -3.30 23.87
C TYR A 316 -12.11 -4.12 23.01
N ALA A 317 -13.05 -3.48 22.33
CA ALA A 317 -14.07 -4.14 21.51
C ALA A 317 -14.57 -3.20 20.42
N VAL A 318 -15.09 -3.76 19.32
CA VAL A 318 -15.77 -2.97 18.29
C VAL A 318 -17.14 -2.53 18.82
N VAL A 319 -17.44 -1.23 18.70
CA VAL A 319 -18.73 -0.64 19.11
C VAL A 319 -19.42 -0.08 17.88
N ASP A 320 -20.56 -0.66 17.53
CA ASP A 320 -21.34 -0.22 16.38
C ASP A 320 -21.85 1.23 16.56
N GLY A 321 -21.79 2.01 15.48
CA GLY A 321 -22.21 3.42 15.47
C GLY A 321 -21.33 4.41 16.24
N VAL A 322 -20.19 3.98 16.79
CA VAL A 322 -19.24 4.87 17.50
C VAL A 322 -17.96 5.04 16.68
N TYR A 323 -17.49 6.29 16.55
CA TYR A 323 -16.19 6.56 15.95
C TYR A 323 -15.07 6.20 16.93
N GLN A 324 -14.47 5.03 16.75
CA GLN A 324 -13.46 4.49 17.67
C GLN A 324 -12.06 4.97 17.30
N SER A 325 -11.76 6.20 17.70
CA SER A 325 -10.43 6.81 17.57
C SER A 325 -10.18 7.82 18.70
N ILE A 326 -8.94 8.27 18.83
CA ILE A 326 -8.56 9.43 19.63
C ILE A 326 -7.77 10.40 18.75
N PHE A 327 -8.11 11.69 18.78
CA PHE A 327 -7.46 12.71 17.95
C PHE A 327 -6.37 13.49 18.69
N PRO A 328 -5.48 14.19 17.96
CA PRO A 328 -4.30 14.84 18.54
C PRO A 328 -4.55 15.73 19.76
N SER A 329 -5.70 16.40 19.87
CA SER A 329 -6.03 17.26 21.02
C SER A 329 -6.10 16.50 22.35
N ALA A 330 -6.60 15.25 22.34
CA ALA A 330 -6.64 14.38 23.52
C ALA A 330 -5.47 13.39 23.55
N PHE A 331 -4.99 12.95 22.39
CA PHE A 331 -3.87 12.02 22.26
C PHE A 331 -2.55 12.63 22.74
N THR A 332 -2.22 13.86 22.33
CA THR A 332 -0.95 14.51 22.69
C THR A 332 -0.75 14.63 24.20
N PRO A 333 -1.68 15.18 24.99
CA PRO A 333 -1.49 15.28 26.43
C PRO A 333 -1.45 13.91 27.13
N TRP A 334 -2.15 12.90 26.61
CA TRP A 334 -2.06 11.53 27.11
C TRP A 334 -0.65 10.95 26.91
N VAL A 335 -0.12 11.03 25.70
CA VAL A 335 1.22 10.51 25.36
C VAL A 335 2.33 11.32 26.07
N ALA A 336 2.14 12.64 26.21
CA ALA A 336 3.04 13.52 26.94
C ALA A 336 3.24 13.12 28.42
N GLY A 337 2.31 12.34 29.00
CA GLY A 337 2.46 11.79 30.35
C GLY A 337 3.57 10.75 30.50
N PHE A 338 4.12 10.22 29.40
CA PHE A 338 5.13 9.16 29.39
C PHE A 338 6.50 9.59 28.83
N GLY A 339 6.53 10.65 28.02
CA GLY A 339 7.70 11.18 27.32
C GLY A 339 7.33 12.50 26.63
N GLY A 340 8.26 13.11 25.89
CA GLY A 340 7.93 14.33 25.14
C GLY A 340 7.00 14.05 23.97
N ALA A 341 5.90 14.80 23.85
CA ALA A 341 5.00 14.74 22.70
C ALA A 341 4.58 16.16 22.28
N SER A 342 4.66 16.45 20.99
CA SER A 342 4.31 17.75 20.42
C SER A 342 3.27 17.58 19.32
N ASN A 343 2.12 18.24 19.48
CA ASN A 343 1.11 18.30 18.44
C ASN A 343 1.63 19.16 17.28
N ILE A 344 1.78 18.56 16.11
CA ILE A 344 2.27 19.21 14.88
C ILE A 344 1.21 19.20 13.78
N ASN A 345 -0.07 19.15 14.16
CA ASN A 345 -1.20 19.18 13.24
C ASN A 345 -1.07 20.32 12.22
N GLY A 346 -1.42 20.03 10.97
CA GLY A 346 -1.32 20.98 9.86
C GLY A 346 0.07 21.05 9.22
N SER A 347 1.10 20.40 9.78
CA SER A 347 2.43 20.35 9.19
C SER A 347 2.41 19.79 7.78
N SER A 348 3.27 20.32 6.92
CA SER A 348 3.56 19.75 5.61
C SER A 348 4.33 18.43 5.73
N LEU A 349 4.45 17.71 4.62
CA LEU A 349 5.32 16.52 4.56
C LEU A 349 6.77 16.87 4.96
N ASP A 350 7.28 18.03 4.54
CA ASP A 350 8.61 18.51 4.94
C ASP A 350 8.72 18.77 6.45
N GLY A 351 7.62 19.20 7.08
CA GLY A 351 7.54 19.33 8.54
C GLY A 351 7.67 17.98 9.24
N ILE A 352 7.01 16.94 8.72
CA ILE A 352 7.16 15.56 9.21
C ILE A 352 8.60 15.07 9.00
N ILE A 353 9.15 15.22 7.80
CA ILE A 353 10.54 14.84 7.46
C ILE A 353 11.53 15.54 8.39
N SER A 354 11.31 16.81 8.70
CA SER A 354 12.18 17.58 9.61
C SER A 354 12.20 17.01 11.02
N GLN A 355 11.05 16.52 11.54
CA GLN A 355 11.01 15.83 12.83
C GLN A 355 11.80 14.52 12.81
N ILE A 356 11.63 13.72 11.76
CA ILE A 356 12.41 12.48 11.59
C ILE A 356 13.91 12.80 11.52
N ALA A 357 14.28 13.82 10.74
CA ALA A 357 15.66 14.30 10.61
C ALA A 357 16.24 14.73 11.97
N ALA A 358 15.43 15.33 12.84
CA ALA A 358 15.80 15.68 14.21
C ALA A 358 15.83 14.48 15.19
N GLY A 359 15.37 13.29 14.77
CA GLY A 359 15.37 12.08 15.61
C GLY A 359 14.07 11.85 16.38
N ASN A 360 12.98 12.51 15.96
CA ASN A 360 11.67 12.40 16.56
C ASN A 360 10.75 11.61 15.62
N PRO A 361 10.35 10.37 15.94
CA PRO A 361 9.31 9.69 15.17
C PRO A 361 7.98 10.45 15.27
N VAL A 362 7.15 10.34 14.23
CA VAL A 362 5.88 11.05 14.13
C VAL A 362 4.74 10.06 14.04
N VAL A 363 3.79 10.13 14.97
CA VAL A 363 2.51 9.42 14.86
C VAL A 363 1.59 10.25 13.98
N ALA A 364 1.11 9.68 12.87
CA ALA A 364 0.30 10.37 11.88
C ALA A 364 -1.01 9.61 11.60
N TRP A 365 -2.09 10.36 11.41
CA TRP A 365 -3.37 9.80 10.96
C TRP A 365 -3.41 9.87 9.43
N VAL A 366 -3.72 8.73 8.83
CA VAL A 366 -3.84 8.51 7.38
C VAL A 366 -5.13 7.76 7.10
N THR A 367 -5.47 7.56 5.83
CA THR A 367 -6.51 6.60 5.46
C THR A 367 -5.95 5.18 5.42
N LEU A 368 -6.74 4.21 5.87
CA LEU A 368 -6.41 2.78 5.87
C LEU A 368 -6.06 2.33 4.44
N ASN A 369 -4.94 1.62 4.32
CA ASN A 369 -4.37 1.19 3.03
C ASN A 369 -4.16 2.35 2.02
N TYR A 370 -4.06 3.59 2.51
CA TYR A 370 -3.85 4.81 1.73
C TYR A 370 -4.92 5.02 0.65
N GLN A 371 -6.14 4.53 0.90
CA GLN A 371 -7.27 4.66 -0.01
C GLN A 371 -7.98 6.00 0.13
N GLY A 372 -8.94 6.29 -0.75
CA GLY A 372 -9.81 7.46 -0.58
C GLY A 372 -10.59 7.43 0.75
N PRO A 373 -10.95 8.60 1.30
CA PRO A 373 -11.60 8.70 2.60
C PRO A 373 -13.06 8.27 2.52
N GLN A 374 -13.52 7.58 3.54
CA GLN A 374 -14.92 7.23 3.76
C GLN A 374 -15.49 8.17 4.82
N TRP A 375 -16.12 9.26 4.38
CA TRP A 375 -16.66 10.27 5.30
C TRP A 375 -17.96 9.80 5.95
N HIS A 376 -18.07 10.10 7.24
CA HIS A 376 -19.27 9.87 8.03
C HIS A 376 -19.53 11.07 8.93
N HIS A 377 -20.81 11.35 9.18
CA HIS A 377 -21.23 12.41 10.09
C HIS A 377 -21.63 11.86 11.47
N TYR A 378 -20.93 12.31 12.50
CA TYR A 378 -21.17 11.98 13.91
C TYR A 378 -21.68 13.21 14.67
N ASP A 379 -22.23 13.00 15.86
CA ASP A 379 -22.74 14.08 16.73
C ASP A 379 -21.69 15.16 17.06
N TRP A 380 -20.40 14.80 17.03
CA TRP A 380 -19.28 15.71 17.27
C TRP A 380 -18.72 16.36 16.00
N GLY A 381 -19.15 15.94 14.80
CA GLY A 381 -18.66 16.43 13.51
C GLY A 381 -18.39 15.34 12.48
N ASN A 382 -17.60 15.66 11.46
CA ASN A 382 -17.26 14.70 10.40
C ASN A 382 -16.02 13.86 10.78
N GLY A 383 -16.14 12.55 10.61
CA GLY A 383 -15.06 11.58 10.75
C GLY A 383 -14.77 10.85 9.44
N ILE A 384 -13.62 10.17 9.38
CA ILE A 384 -13.25 9.29 8.29
C ILE A 384 -13.25 7.85 8.83
N ASP A 385 -14.21 7.02 8.41
CA ASP A 385 -14.44 5.67 8.95
C ASP A 385 -13.27 4.72 8.67
N ASN A 386 -12.59 4.94 7.54
CA ASN A 386 -11.35 4.26 7.22
C ASN A 386 -10.12 5.05 7.65
N ALA A 387 -10.17 5.84 8.73
CA ALA A 387 -8.97 6.42 9.30
C ALA A 387 -8.08 5.32 9.91
N HIS A 388 -6.77 5.51 9.84
CA HIS A 388 -5.76 4.65 10.42
C HIS A 388 -4.63 5.50 10.99
N VAL A 389 -3.90 4.97 11.97
CA VAL A 389 -2.80 5.69 12.63
C VAL A 389 -1.53 4.86 12.56
N VAL A 390 -0.45 5.50 12.14
CA VAL A 390 0.84 4.86 11.91
C VAL A 390 1.98 5.68 12.52
N THR A 391 3.09 5.01 12.82
CA THR A 391 4.35 5.69 13.17
C THR A 391 5.19 5.89 11.91
N VAL A 392 5.55 7.13 11.61
CA VAL A 392 6.55 7.48 10.60
C VAL A 392 7.89 7.60 11.29
N ASP A 393 8.87 6.82 10.85
CA ASP A 393 10.21 6.81 11.46
C ASP A 393 11.34 6.96 10.43
N GLY A 394 11.02 7.16 9.16
CA GLY A 394 12.03 7.34 8.14
C GLY A 394 11.57 8.02 6.87
N TYR A 395 12.53 8.43 6.07
CA TYR A 395 12.34 8.98 4.73
C TYR A 395 13.56 8.69 3.86
N ASN A 396 13.38 8.73 2.54
CA ASN A 396 14.44 8.79 1.54
C ASN A 396 14.05 9.77 0.42
N GLY A 397 14.70 9.70 -0.75
CA GLY A 397 14.41 10.57 -1.89
C GLY A 397 12.93 10.58 -2.27
N ASP A 398 12.30 9.40 -2.33
CA ASP A 398 10.98 9.21 -2.95
C ASP A 398 9.90 8.72 -1.98
N SER A 399 10.29 8.23 -0.81
CA SER A 399 9.42 7.45 0.08
C SER A 399 9.54 7.83 1.55
N MET A 400 8.49 7.53 2.29
CA MET A 400 8.42 7.52 3.76
C MET A 400 8.53 6.08 4.25
N HIS A 401 9.20 5.88 5.39
CA HIS A 401 9.24 4.60 6.09
C HIS A 401 8.23 4.62 7.23
N ILE A 402 7.39 3.60 7.25
CA ILE A 402 6.22 3.48 8.11
C ILE A 402 6.37 2.23 8.97
N VAL A 403 6.16 2.40 10.26
CA VAL A 403 5.90 1.32 11.22
C VAL A 403 4.40 1.37 11.51
N ASP A 404 3.69 0.42 10.92
CA ASP A 404 2.23 0.31 10.98
C ASP A 404 1.89 -0.85 11.90
N SER A 405 1.21 -0.57 13.01
CA SER A 405 0.89 -1.55 14.04
C SER A 405 -0.08 -2.66 13.58
N GLU A 406 -0.72 -2.50 12.42
CA GLU A 406 -1.57 -3.50 11.77
C GLU A 406 -0.79 -4.29 10.70
N ASN A 407 0.02 -3.61 9.89
CA ASN A 407 0.62 -4.19 8.67
C ASN A 407 2.14 -4.42 8.73
N GLY A 408 2.79 -4.09 9.84
CA GLY A 408 4.24 -4.19 10.00
C GLY A 408 4.98 -2.98 9.44
N THR A 409 6.24 -3.17 9.06
CA THR A 409 7.11 -2.07 8.64
C THR A 409 7.32 -2.07 7.12
N TYR A 410 7.15 -0.93 6.46
CA TYR A 410 7.28 -0.81 5.00
C TYR A 410 7.65 0.60 4.53
N TRP A 411 8.02 0.71 3.26
CA TRP A 411 8.20 1.98 2.56
C TRP A 411 6.97 2.29 1.70
N ILE A 412 6.55 3.54 1.69
CA ILE A 412 5.50 4.07 0.81
C ILE A 412 5.97 5.34 0.12
N SER A 413 5.54 5.60 -1.11
CA SER A 413 5.88 6.85 -1.79
C SER A 413 5.39 8.07 -1.00
N LYS A 414 6.18 9.15 -1.04
CA LYS A 414 5.82 10.45 -0.44
C LYS A 414 4.47 10.96 -0.94
N GLY A 415 4.18 10.74 -2.22
CA GLY A 415 2.91 11.12 -2.84
C GLY A 415 1.71 10.40 -2.23
N ALA A 416 1.79 9.07 -2.08
CA ALA A 416 0.69 8.28 -1.51
C ALA A 416 0.50 8.58 -0.01
N PHE A 417 1.59 8.70 0.76
CA PHE A 417 1.51 9.12 2.15
C PHE A 417 0.87 10.51 2.28
N ASN A 418 1.34 11.48 1.49
CA ASN A 418 0.83 12.85 1.56
C ASN A 418 -0.64 12.94 1.14
N ALA A 419 -1.07 12.16 0.14
CA ALA A 419 -2.46 12.11 -0.28
C ALA A 419 -3.38 11.61 0.85
N ALA A 420 -2.99 10.52 1.52
CA ALA A 420 -3.75 9.95 2.64
C ALA A 420 -3.74 10.84 3.89
N TYR A 421 -2.58 11.40 4.23
CA TYR A 421 -2.41 12.30 5.38
C TYR A 421 -3.16 13.64 5.20
N SER A 422 -3.24 14.17 3.97
CA SER A 422 -3.79 15.51 3.71
C SER A 422 -5.27 15.67 4.04
N TYR A 423 -6.03 14.58 4.18
CA TYR A 423 -7.44 14.66 4.56
C TYR A 423 -7.66 15.11 6.02
N MET A 424 -6.74 14.76 6.91
CA MET A 424 -6.82 15.10 8.34
C MET A 424 -5.72 16.07 8.77
N LYS A 425 -4.51 15.90 8.21
CA LYS A 425 -3.29 16.59 8.64
C LYS A 425 -3.04 16.50 10.14
N PHE A 426 -3.37 15.34 10.73
CA PHE A 426 -3.17 15.07 12.13
C PHE A 426 -1.83 14.36 12.32
N ALA A 427 -0.96 14.95 13.14
CA ALA A 427 0.37 14.42 13.40
C ALA A 427 0.89 14.88 14.76
N VAL A 428 1.60 13.98 15.44
CA VAL A 428 2.21 14.23 16.75
C VAL A 428 3.64 13.71 16.73
N ALA A 429 4.61 14.59 16.99
CA ALA A 429 6.02 14.24 17.08
C ALA A 429 6.36 13.79 18.50
N ILE A 430 7.11 12.70 18.63
CA ILE A 430 7.54 12.14 19.92
C ILE A 430 9.03 12.44 20.11
N SER A 431 9.37 13.14 21.18
CA SER A 431 10.67 13.80 21.39
C SER A 431 11.42 13.35 22.63
#